data_AF-A0A9N9T2S4-F1
#
_entry.id   AF-A0A9N9T2S4-F1
#
_cell.length_a   1.000
_cell.length_b   1.000
_cell.length_c   1.000
_cell.angle_alpha   90.00
_cell.angle_beta   90.00
_cell.angle_gamma   90.00
#
_symmetry.space_group_name_H-M   'P 1'
#
loop_
_entity.id
_entity.type
_entity.pdbx_description
1 polymer ?
#
loop_
_entity_poly.entity_id
_entity_poly.type
_entity_poly.pdbx_seq_one_letter_code
_entity_poly.pdbx_strand_id
1 'polypeptide(L)'
;MYSLHNTIKFKSLTRTSKIRIYKTVIGPVLMYGCETWTLTKETERKLRCFKRKILRRVFGPYRDIVQEIKSQRLGWAGHVYRLPNNRLVKLI
;
A
#
# COMPACT_ATOMS: atom_id res chain seq x y z
N MET A 1 11.31 18.80 8.92
CA MET A 1 10.49 17.57 8.70
C MET A 1 9.79 17.47 7.34
N TYR A 2 9.46 18.57 6.65
CA TYR A 2 8.77 18.56 5.35
C TYR A 2 9.52 17.83 4.21
N SER A 3 10.86 17.84 4.23
CA SER A 3 11.70 17.12 3.26
C SER A 3 11.40 15.61 3.20
N LEU A 4 11.24 14.95 4.36
CA LEU A 4 10.95 13.51 4.45
C LEU A 4 9.57 13.13 3.93
N HIS A 5 8.60 14.03 4.02
CA HIS A 5 7.28 13.79 3.48
C HIS A 5 7.32 13.77 1.94
N ASN A 6 8.13 14.63 1.33
CA ASN A 6 8.31 14.66 -0.12
C ASN A 6 9.12 13.46 -0.61
N THR A 7 10.18 13.04 0.11
CA THR A 7 10.96 11.84 -0.23
C THR A 7 10.09 10.58 -0.27
N ILE A 8 9.22 10.36 0.72
CA ILE A 8 8.31 9.20 0.72
C ILE A 8 7.24 9.31 -0.39
N LYS A 9 6.90 10.53 -0.81
CA LYS A 9 5.93 10.80 -1.88
C LYS A 9 6.51 10.50 -3.27
N PHE A 10 7.82 10.63 -3.48
CA PHE A 10 8.42 10.38 -4.78
C PHE A 10 8.27 8.92 -5.23
N LYS A 11 7.76 8.75 -6.46
CA LYS A 11 7.52 7.45 -7.07
C LYS A 11 8.81 6.79 -7.57
N SER A 12 9.86 7.58 -7.80
CA SER A 12 11.18 7.17 -8.31
C SER A 12 12.06 6.43 -7.29
N LEU A 13 11.73 6.51 -5.99
CA LEU A 13 12.48 5.78 -4.96
C LEU A 13 12.08 4.30 -4.94
N THR A 14 13.09 3.43 -4.95
CA THR A 14 12.93 1.99 -4.82
C THR A 14 12.28 1.61 -3.50
N ARG A 15 11.53 0.49 -3.50
CA ARG A 15 10.81 -0.01 -2.31
C ARG A 15 11.77 -0.24 -1.14
N THR A 16 12.97 -0.73 -1.40
CA THR A 16 14.03 -0.98 -0.41
C THR A 16 14.48 0.30 0.31
N SER A 17 14.72 1.38 -0.43
CA SER A 17 15.10 2.68 0.14
C SER A 17 13.99 3.27 1.02
N LYS A 18 12.73 3.16 0.60
CA LYS A 18 11.57 3.58 1.41
C LYS A 18 11.44 2.79 2.71
N ILE A 19 11.70 1.48 2.67
CA ILE A 19 11.71 0.63 3.87
C ILE A 19 12.84 1.04 4.82
N ARG A 20 14.04 1.31 4.30
CA ARG A 20 15.17 1.79 5.11
C ARG A 20 14.83 3.10 5.83
N ILE A 21 14.33 4.10 5.10
CA ILE A 21 13.91 5.40 5.67
C ILE A 21 12.84 5.21 6.77
N TYR A 22 11.86 4.33 6.54
CA TYR A 22 10.85 4.05 7.54
C TYR A 22 11.47 3.48 8.83
N LYS A 23 12.39 2.52 8.72
CA LYS A 23 13.04 1.90 9.88
C LYS A 23 14.02 2.83 10.60
N THR A 24 14.79 3.63 9.87
CA THR A 24 15.88 4.42 10.47
C THR A 24 15.45 5.80 10.93
N VAL A 25 14.44 6.41 10.30
CA VAL A 25 14.03 7.78 10.62
C VAL A 25 12.65 7.78 11.26
N ILE A 26 11.65 7.14 10.64
CA ILE A 26 10.26 7.22 11.12
C ILE A 26 10.09 6.40 12.41
N GLY A 27 10.67 5.20 12.48
CA GLY A 27 10.58 4.33 13.66
C GLY A 27 11.06 5.00 14.95
N PRO A 28 12.32 5.49 15.02
CA PRO A 28 12.84 6.14 16.22
C PRO A 28 12.08 7.42 16.61
N VAL A 29 11.69 8.24 15.62
CA VAL A 29 10.89 9.45 15.88
C VAL A 29 9.53 9.12 16.49
N LEU A 30 8.87 8.05 16.02
CA LEU A 30 7.63 7.59 16.63
C LEU A 30 7.85 7.07 18.06
N MET A 31 8.91 6.30 18.31
CA MET A 31 9.19 5.74 19.63
C MET A 31 9.46 6.86 20.65
N TYR A 32 10.33 7.81 20.30
CA TYR A 32 10.63 8.97 21.15
C TYR A 32 9.40 9.89 21.33
N GLY A 33 8.60 10.05 20.27
CA GLY A 33 7.32 10.76 20.36
C GLY A 33 6.35 10.12 21.34
N CYS A 34 6.30 8.78 21.42
CA CYS A 34 5.44 8.08 22.39
C CYS A 34 5.86 8.27 23.84
N GLU A 35 7.15 8.49 24.12
CA GLU A 35 7.63 8.80 25.49
C GLU A 35 7.23 10.21 25.94
N THR A 36 7.06 11.13 24.98
CA THR A 36 6.72 12.54 25.24
C THR A 36 5.24 12.87 25.05
N TRP A 37 4.47 11.99 24.40
CA TRP A 37 3.04 12.18 24.15
C TRP A 37 2.19 11.34 25.11
N THR A 38 1.14 11.94 25.66
CA THR A 38 0.12 11.18 26.40
C THR A 38 -0.59 10.23 25.42
N LEU A 39 -0.48 8.93 25.67
CA LEU A 39 -1.12 7.85 24.90
C LEU A 39 -2.65 7.85 25.15
N THR A 40 -3.34 8.79 24.51
CA THR A 40 -4.80 8.80 24.45
C THR A 40 -5.29 7.91 23.32
N LYS A 41 -6.54 7.44 23.42
CA LYS A 41 -7.16 6.64 22.34
C LYS A 41 -7.20 7.38 21.00
N GLU A 42 -7.26 8.71 21.03
CA GLU A 42 -7.23 9.52 19.81
C GLU A 42 -5.84 9.56 19.17
N THR A 43 -4.77 9.73 19.96
CA THR A 43 -3.39 9.72 19.43
C THR A 43 -3.02 8.34 18.90
N GLU A 44 -3.41 7.26 19.58
CA GLU A 44 -3.26 5.88 19.11
C GLU A 44 -3.92 5.69 17.73
N ARG A 45 -5.16 6.16 17.57
CA ARG A 45 -5.89 6.11 16.29
C ARG A 45 -5.16 6.89 15.20
N LYS A 46 -4.71 8.12 15.48
CA LYS A 46 -3.96 8.96 14.53
C LYS A 46 -2.67 8.27 14.10
N LEU A 47 -1.93 7.65 15.03
CA LEU A 47 -0.71 6.89 14.75
C LEU A 47 -0.98 5.66 13.88
N ARG A 48 -2.05 4.90 14.15
CA ARG A 48 -2.46 3.76 13.28
C ARG A 48 -2.80 4.23 11.87
N CYS A 49 -3.56 5.31 11.73
CA CYS A 49 -3.89 5.89 10.43
C CYS A 49 -2.63 6.35 9.68
N PHE A 50 -1.70 7.02 10.37
CA PHE A 50 -0.42 7.45 9.82
C PHE A 50 0.43 6.27 9.32
N LYS A 51 0.62 5.24 10.16
CA LYS A 51 1.34 4.01 9.81
C LYS A 51 0.72 3.36 8.57
N ARG A 52 -0.61 3.23 8.51
CA ARG A 52 -1.31 2.64 7.37
C ARG A 52 -1.16 3.47 6.10
N LYS A 53 -1.13 4.80 6.19
CA LYS A 53 -0.88 5.71 5.06
C LYS A 53 0.52 5.52 4.48
N ILE A 54 1.54 5.38 5.33
CA ILE A 54 2.91 5.12 4.87
C ILE A 54 3.00 3.73 4.23
N LEU A 55 2.47 2.69 4.88
CA LEU A 55 2.51 1.33 4.33
C LEU A 55 1.87 1.24 2.94
N ARG A 56 0.72 1.89 2.73
CA ARG A 56 0.09 1.95 1.39
C ARG A 56 0.95 2.69 0.36
N ARG A 57 1.74 3.68 0.76
CA ARG A 57 2.66 4.40 -0.15
C ARG A 57 3.90 3.58 -0.50
N VAL A 58 4.38 2.75 0.42
CA VAL A 58 5.60 1.94 0.23
C VAL A 58 5.30 0.62 -0.48
N PHE A 59 4.26 -0.09 -0.03
CA PHE A 59 3.91 -1.42 -0.51
C PHE A 59 2.77 -1.43 -1.52
N GLY A 60 2.08 -0.29 -1.71
CA GLY A 60 0.85 -0.24 -2.49
C GLY A 60 -0.36 -0.74 -1.70
N PRO A 61 -1.52 -0.91 -2.37
CA PRO A 61 -2.65 -1.58 -1.75
C PRO A 61 -2.24 -3.01 -1.35
N TYR A 62 -2.54 -3.40 -0.12
CA TYR A 62 -2.43 -4.80 0.29
C TYR A 62 -3.41 -5.59 -0.57
N ARG A 63 -2.88 -6.46 -1.44
CA ARG A 63 -3.68 -7.42 -2.20
C ARG A 63 -3.76 -8.68 -1.36
N ASP A 64 -4.94 -8.96 -0.83
CA ASP A 64 -5.21 -10.29 -0.31
C ASP A 64 -5.40 -11.27 -1.48
N ILE A 65 -5.42 -12.56 -1.17
CA ILE A 65 -5.62 -13.62 -2.18
C ILE A 65 -6.93 -13.43 -2.96
N VAL A 66 -7.96 -12.90 -2.31
CA VAL A 66 -9.28 -12.65 -2.93
C VAL A 66 -9.19 -11.57 -4.00
N GLN A 67 -8.49 -10.46 -3.73
CA GLN A 67 -8.30 -9.37 -4.68
C GLN A 67 -7.39 -9.80 -5.84
N GLU A 68 -6.41 -10.68 -5.59
CA GLU A 68 -5.59 -11.26 -6.66
C GLU A 68 -6.41 -12.15 -7.59
N ILE A 69 -7.23 -13.06 -7.03
CA ILE A 69 -8.14 -13.91 -7.81
C ILE A 69 -9.14 -13.06 -8.61
N LYS A 70 -9.71 -12.01 -8.00
CA LYS A 70 -10.60 -11.08 -8.71
C LYS A 70 -9.89 -10.36 -9.86
N SER A 71 -8.66 -9.90 -9.64
CA SER A 71 -7.86 -9.27 -10.70
C SER A 71 -7.58 -10.23 -11.85
N GLN A 72 -7.27 -11.50 -11.57
CA GLN A 72 -7.05 -12.51 -12.60
C GLN A 72 -8.34 -12.83 -13.36
N ARG A 73 -9.46 -12.99 -12.67
CA ARG A 73 -10.78 -13.24 -13.28
C ARG A 73 -11.20 -12.10 -14.21
N LEU A 74 -10.98 -10.84 -13.81
CA LEU A 74 -11.25 -9.68 -14.66
C LEU A 74 -10.36 -9.65 -15.90
N GLY A 75 -9.08 -10.01 -15.75
CA GLY A 75 -8.16 -10.17 -16.88
C GLY A 75 -8.63 -11.24 -17.86
N TRP A 76 -9.05 -12.40 -17.33
CA TRP A 76 -9.62 -13.51 -18.10
C TRP A 76 -10.92 -13.12 -18.81
N ALA A 77 -11.86 -12.49 -18.10
CA ALA A 77 -13.11 -12.01 -18.70
C ALA A 77 -12.84 -11.02 -19.84
N GLY A 78 -11.89 -10.10 -19.66
CA GLY A 78 -11.45 -9.19 -20.71
C GLY A 78 -10.79 -9.92 -21.90
N HIS A 79 -10.02 -10.98 -21.65
CA HIS A 79 -9.47 -11.82 -22.69
C HIS A 79 -10.59 -12.51 -23.48
N VAL A 80 -11.52 -13.19 -22.79
CA VAL A 80 -12.69 -13.84 -23.40
C VAL A 80 -13.52 -12.85 -24.22
N TYR A 81 -13.76 -11.63 -23.73
CA TYR A 81 -14.48 -10.60 -24.49
C TYR A 81 -13.81 -10.30 -25.85
N ARG A 82 -12.47 -10.20 -25.87
CA ARG A 82 -11.66 -9.93 -27.07
C ARG A 82 -11.52 -11.13 -28.03
N LEU A 83 -11.92 -12.34 -27.63
CA LEU A 83 -11.84 -13.51 -28.51
C LEU A 83 -12.91 -13.45 -29.62
N PRO A 84 -12.65 -14.04 -30.80
CA PRO A 84 -13.66 -14.15 -31.86
C PRO A 84 -14.84 -15.06 -31.43
N ASN A 85 -16.04 -14.72 -31.88
CA ASN A 85 -17.31 -15.33 -31.43
C ASN A 85 -17.49 -16.80 -31.83
N ASN A 86 -16.71 -17.32 -32.77
CA ASN A 86 -16.74 -18.72 -33.21
C ASN A 86 -16.11 -19.72 -32.23
N ARG A 87 -15.68 -19.27 -31.04
CA ARG A 87 -15.00 -20.12 -30.06
C ARG A 87 -16.00 -20.66 -29.05
N LEU A 88 -15.92 -21.97 -28.78
CA LEU A 88 -16.79 -22.70 -27.84
C LEU A 88 -16.90 -22.03 -26.45
N VAL A 89 -15.84 -21.36 -25.99
CA VAL A 89 -15.80 -20.61 -24.73
C VAL A 89 -16.72 -19.38 -24.67
N LYS A 90 -17.29 -18.91 -25.78
CA LYS A 90 -18.34 -17.87 -25.82
C LYS A 90 -19.76 -18.44 -25.96
N LEU A 91 -19.88 -19.75 -26.24
CA LEU A 91 -21.15 -20.43 -26.53
C LEU A 91 -21.70 -21.20 -25.32
N ILE A 92 -20.96 -21.19 -24.20
CA ILE A 92 -21.34 -21.74 -22.89
C ILE A 92 -21.81 -20.57 -22.02
#